data_AF-A0A1I8AU59-F1
#
_entry.id   AF-A0A1I8AU59-F1
#
_cell.length_a   1.000
_cell.length_b   1.000
_cell.length_c   1.000
_cell.angle_alpha   90.00
_cell.angle_beta   90.00
_cell.angle_gamma   90.00
#
_symmetry.space_group_name_H-M   'P 1'
#
loop_
_entity.id
_entity.type
_entity.pdbx_description
1 polymer ?
#
loop_
_entity_poly.entity_id
_entity_poly.type
_entity_poly.pdbx_seq_one_letter_code
_entity_poly.pdbx_strand_id
1 'polypeptide(L)'
;MGLPVDSVDLRQVEANKFFETADPLYCVSYLGPALKQSTLDAIVEKFVPIDNGFFHVRQSISDEQMKKLFEKCVLSNKTVTIWAIPNDFTKIFDSRGPIDYSKYFSVKLILREGKLVRFGNKEKDKLELQVRLYELVEWSWSEPSRLIF
;
A
#
# COMPACT_ATOMS: atom_id res chain seq x y z
N MET A 1 -22.92 8.94 12.81
CA MET A 1 -23.31 7.86 11.90
C MET A 1 -22.86 8.26 10.52
N GLY A 2 -21.61 7.95 10.15
CA GLY A 2 -21.23 8.01 8.74
C GLY A 2 -21.69 6.69 8.10
N LEU A 3 -21.97 6.76 6.81
CA LEU A 3 -22.19 5.56 6.02
C LEU A 3 -20.80 4.95 5.77
N PRO A 4 -20.62 3.61 5.86
CA PRO A 4 -19.40 3.00 5.36
C PRO A 4 -19.25 3.40 3.89
N VAL A 5 -18.18 4.13 3.60
CA VAL A 5 -17.89 4.53 2.23
C VAL A 5 -17.05 3.42 1.63
N ASP A 6 -17.73 2.50 0.94
CA ASP A 6 -17.09 1.35 0.30
C ASP A 6 -15.99 1.77 -0.69
N SER A 7 -16.13 2.97 -1.29
CA SER A 7 -15.14 3.55 -2.18
C SER A 7 -15.17 5.08 -2.22
N VAL A 8 -13.98 5.69 -2.18
CA VAL A 8 -13.77 7.13 -2.30
C VAL A 8 -12.91 7.41 -3.55
N ASP A 9 -13.46 8.08 -4.56
CA ASP A 9 -12.70 8.68 -5.67
C ASP A 9 -12.88 10.21 -5.65
N LEU A 10 -11.83 10.91 -5.23
CA LEU A 10 -11.81 12.37 -5.13
C LEU A 10 -10.72 12.95 -6.02
N ARG A 11 -11.09 13.89 -6.89
CA ARG A 11 -10.20 14.53 -7.86
C ARG A 11 -10.34 16.05 -7.79
N GLN A 12 -9.20 16.74 -7.68
CA GLN A 12 -9.13 18.21 -7.72
C GLN A 12 -10.03 18.94 -6.69
N VAL A 13 -10.30 18.31 -5.54
CA VAL A 13 -11.12 18.90 -4.46
C VAL A 13 -10.36 18.96 -3.14
N GLU A 14 -10.71 19.94 -2.28
CA GLU A 14 -10.20 19.99 -0.91
C GLU A 14 -10.84 18.88 -0.07
N ALA A 15 -10.08 17.85 0.26
CA ALA A 15 -10.60 16.65 0.91
C ALA A 15 -10.20 16.50 2.39
N ASN A 16 -9.48 17.47 2.98
CA ASN A 16 -8.97 17.35 4.35
C ASN A 16 -10.08 17.02 5.36
N LYS A 17 -11.13 17.85 5.39
CA LYS A 17 -12.27 17.68 6.30
C LYS A 17 -13.02 16.37 6.05
N PHE A 18 -13.14 15.95 4.79
CA PHE A 18 -13.81 14.70 4.43
C PHE A 18 -13.11 13.50 5.08
N PHE A 19 -11.80 13.36 4.84
CA PHE A 19 -11.02 12.24 5.36
C PHE A 19 -10.89 12.26 6.89
N GLU A 20 -10.82 13.43 7.50
CA GLU A 20 -10.82 13.58 8.96
C GLU A 20 -12.11 13.06 9.61
N THR A 21 -13.27 13.21 8.97
CA THR A 21 -14.56 12.73 9.49
C THR A 21 -15.03 11.38 8.95
N ALA A 22 -14.34 10.83 7.94
CA ALA A 22 -14.72 9.57 7.32
C ALA A 22 -14.70 8.39 8.31
N ASP A 23 -15.55 7.40 8.06
CA ASP A 23 -15.51 6.08 8.67
C ASP A 23 -14.37 5.23 8.03
N PRO A 24 -14.23 3.92 8.32
CA PRO A 24 -13.22 3.10 7.66
C PRO A 24 -13.25 3.22 6.13
N LEU A 25 -12.06 3.22 5.53
CA LEU A 25 -11.86 3.43 4.10
C LEU A 25 -11.35 2.14 3.45
N TYR A 26 -12.05 1.62 2.47
CA TYR A 26 -11.71 0.33 1.84
C TYR A 26 -11.04 0.49 0.48
N CYS A 27 -11.53 1.45 -0.31
CA CYS A 27 -10.97 1.83 -1.60
C CYS A 27 -10.74 3.35 -1.61
N VAL A 28 -9.48 3.78 -1.70
CA VAL A 28 -9.09 5.19 -1.67
C VAL A 28 -8.41 5.57 -2.98
N SER A 29 -8.98 6.52 -3.71
CA SER A 29 -8.35 7.22 -4.83
C SER A 29 -8.38 8.72 -4.55
N TYR A 30 -7.21 9.34 -4.39
CA TYR A 30 -7.08 10.77 -4.22
C TYR A 30 -6.07 11.37 -5.19
N LEU A 31 -6.59 12.21 -6.10
CA LEU A 31 -5.86 12.94 -7.12
C LEU A 31 -6.19 14.44 -7.02
N GLY A 32 -5.93 15.02 -5.84
CA GLY A 32 -6.20 16.43 -5.55
C GLY A 32 -4.97 17.19 -5.05
N PRO A 33 -5.17 18.43 -4.52
CA PRO A 33 -4.12 19.19 -3.87
C PRO A 33 -3.45 18.42 -2.72
N ALA A 34 -2.23 18.80 -2.34
CA ALA A 34 -1.55 18.15 -1.22
C ALA A 34 -2.40 18.19 0.07
N LEU A 35 -2.60 17.03 0.70
CA LEU A 35 -3.28 16.94 1.98
C LEU A 35 -2.33 17.32 3.12
N LYS A 36 -2.91 17.76 4.25
CA LYS A 36 -2.13 17.93 5.49
C LYS A 36 -1.59 16.57 5.95
N GLN A 37 -0.45 16.58 6.64
CA GLN A 37 0.12 15.35 7.22
C GLN A 37 -0.84 14.66 8.19
N SER A 38 -1.55 15.43 9.02
CA SER A 38 -2.59 14.90 9.92
C SER A 38 -3.72 14.19 9.17
N THR A 39 -4.08 14.68 7.99
CA THR A 39 -5.11 14.07 7.14
C THR A 39 -4.57 12.77 6.53
N LEU A 40 -3.32 12.75 6.05
CA LEU A 40 -2.67 11.52 5.59
C LEU A 40 -2.64 10.43 6.66
N ASP A 41 -2.24 10.80 7.88
CA ASP A 41 -2.22 9.90 9.03
C ASP A 41 -3.62 9.32 9.29
N ALA A 42 -4.65 10.16 9.21
CA ALA A 42 -6.04 9.74 9.36
C ALA A 42 -6.48 8.77 8.26
N ILE A 43 -6.09 9.01 6.99
CA ILE A 43 -6.41 8.08 5.88
C ILE A 43 -5.72 6.74 6.10
N VAL A 44 -4.42 6.73 6.42
CA VAL A 44 -3.67 5.48 6.68
C VAL A 44 -4.25 4.74 7.88
N GLU A 45 -4.65 5.44 8.94
CA GLU A 45 -5.29 4.86 10.11
C GLU A 45 -6.65 4.24 9.79
N LYS A 46 -7.46 4.92 8.98
CA LYS A 46 -8.81 4.47 8.62
C LYS A 46 -8.84 3.44 7.50
N PHE A 47 -7.76 3.31 6.73
CA PHE A 47 -7.70 2.36 5.63
C PHE A 47 -7.83 0.92 6.15
N VAL A 48 -8.79 0.15 5.65
CA VAL A 48 -8.98 -1.26 6.01
C VAL A 48 -8.81 -2.09 4.74
N PRO A 49 -7.75 -2.92 4.65
CA PRO A 49 -7.58 -3.80 3.50
C PRO A 49 -8.75 -4.78 3.37
N ILE A 50 -9.27 -4.90 2.15
CA ILE A 50 -10.28 -5.88 1.75
C ILE A 50 -9.84 -6.54 0.45
N ASP A 51 -10.47 -7.67 0.10
CA ASP A 51 -10.19 -8.35 -1.17
C ASP A 51 -10.59 -7.45 -2.35
N ASN A 52 -9.65 -7.29 -3.29
CA ASN A 52 -9.67 -6.35 -4.40
C ASN A 52 -9.74 -4.86 -3.99
N GLY A 53 -9.41 -4.54 -2.74
CA GLY A 53 -9.31 -3.16 -2.27
C GLY A 53 -8.08 -2.43 -2.82
N PHE A 54 -8.07 -1.10 -2.70
CA PHE A 54 -6.90 -0.33 -3.11
C PHE A 54 -6.69 0.98 -2.36
N PHE A 55 -5.45 1.44 -2.36
CA PHE A 55 -5.04 2.74 -1.84
C PHE A 55 -4.20 3.46 -2.88
N HIS A 56 -4.63 4.63 -3.30
CA HIS A 56 -3.92 5.48 -4.23
C HIS A 56 -4.03 6.92 -3.78
N VAL A 57 -2.90 7.48 -3.33
CA VAL A 57 -2.80 8.89 -2.97
C VAL A 57 -1.56 9.44 -3.67
N ARG A 58 -1.74 10.36 -4.61
CA ARG A 58 -0.64 10.90 -5.44
C ARG A 58 0.13 12.01 -4.70
N GLN A 59 0.70 11.67 -3.54
CA GLN A 59 1.59 12.54 -2.78
C GLN A 59 2.59 11.71 -1.97
N SER A 60 3.71 12.34 -1.57
CA SER A 60 4.73 11.69 -0.75
C SER A 60 4.20 11.33 0.63
N ILE A 61 4.45 10.10 1.08
CA ILE A 61 4.15 9.64 2.45
C ILE A 61 5.45 9.36 3.23
N SER A 62 5.38 9.52 4.55
CA SER A 62 6.52 9.28 5.44
C SER A 62 6.87 7.78 5.54
N ASP A 63 8.08 7.49 6.01
CA ASP A 63 8.53 6.11 6.25
C ASP A 63 7.62 5.41 7.28
N GLU A 64 7.15 6.13 8.30
CA GLU A 64 6.19 5.63 9.30
C GLU A 64 4.82 5.33 8.70
N GLN A 65 4.27 6.25 7.89
CA GLN A 65 3.00 6.06 7.19
C GLN A 65 3.08 4.87 6.23
N MET A 66 4.17 4.78 5.48
CA MET A 66 4.46 3.72 4.53
C MET A 66 4.55 2.35 5.23
N LYS A 67 5.31 2.28 6.33
CA LYS A 67 5.40 1.07 7.17
C LYS A 67 4.04 0.65 7.72
N LYS A 68 3.29 1.59 8.29
CA LYS A 68 1.97 1.29 8.86
C LYS A 68 0.98 0.78 7.81
N LEU A 69 0.95 1.41 6.63
CA LEU A 69 0.10 0.97 5.53
C LEU A 69 0.47 -0.43 5.04
N PHE A 70 1.77 -0.70 4.88
CA PHE A 70 2.28 -2.02 4.50
C PHE A 70 1.91 -3.10 5.52
N GLU A 71 2.15 -2.83 6.81
CA GLU A 71 1.88 -3.77 7.90
C GLU A 71 0.39 -4.15 7.98
N LYS A 72 -0.52 -3.17 7.78
CA LYS A 72 -1.96 -3.45 7.70
C LYS A 72 -2.28 -4.41 6.55
N CYS A 73 -1.71 -4.18 5.37
CA CYS A 73 -1.97 -5.01 4.20
C CYS A 73 -1.41 -6.44 4.35
N VAL A 74 -0.15 -6.58 4.73
CA VAL A 74 0.49 -7.90 4.85
C VAL A 74 -0.14 -8.76 5.95
N LEU A 75 -0.58 -8.16 7.06
CA LEU A 75 -1.22 -8.88 8.15
C LEU A 75 -2.69 -9.24 7.84
N SER A 76 -3.36 -8.49 6.95
CA SER A 76 -4.75 -8.76 6.58
C SER A 76 -4.93 -10.02 5.74
N ASN A 77 -3.87 -10.47 5.04
CA ASN A 77 -3.92 -11.54 4.04
C ASN A 77 -5.06 -11.34 3.02
N LYS A 78 -5.21 -10.11 2.53
CA LYS A 78 -6.21 -9.69 1.53
C LYS A 78 -5.56 -9.33 0.21
N THR A 79 -6.26 -9.60 -0.90
CA THR A 79 -5.80 -9.15 -2.23
C THR A 79 -5.97 -7.65 -2.33
N VAL A 80 -4.89 -6.88 -2.21
CA VAL A 80 -4.95 -5.41 -2.15
C VAL A 80 -3.84 -4.80 -2.99
N THR A 81 -4.12 -3.65 -3.62
CA THR A 81 -3.10 -2.90 -4.36
C THR A 81 -2.90 -1.51 -3.78
N ILE A 82 -1.65 -1.15 -3.51
CA ILE A 82 -1.26 0.12 -2.94
C ILE A 82 -0.35 0.84 -3.92
N TRP A 83 -0.66 2.09 -4.22
CA TRP A 83 0.18 3.01 -4.97
C TRP A 83 0.51 4.22 -4.08
N ALA A 84 1.80 4.38 -3.78
CA ALA A 84 2.28 5.45 -2.91
C ALA A 84 3.58 6.05 -3.46
N ILE A 85 3.81 7.33 -3.14
CA ILE A 85 5.08 7.99 -3.44
C ILE A 85 5.92 7.95 -2.16
N PRO A 86 7.04 7.21 -2.10
CA PRO A 86 7.95 7.30 -0.97
C PRO A 86 8.66 8.66 -0.94
N ASN A 87 9.10 9.07 0.26
CA ASN A 87 10.03 10.20 0.38
C ASN A 87 11.38 9.94 -0.32
N ASP A 88 11.81 8.68 -0.35
CA ASP A 88 13.07 8.26 -0.96
C ASP A 88 12.92 6.91 -1.67
N PHE A 89 12.92 6.93 -3.00
CA PHE A 89 12.81 5.73 -3.83
C PHE A 89 14.00 4.78 -3.69
N THR A 90 15.19 5.31 -3.36
CA THR A 90 16.41 4.48 -3.26
C THR A 90 16.34 3.48 -2.12
N LYS A 91 15.52 3.78 -1.11
CA LYS A 91 15.35 2.96 0.09
C LYS A 91 14.34 1.83 -0.05
N ILE A 92 13.51 1.80 -1.10
CA ILE A 92 12.41 0.82 -1.21
C ILE A 92 12.89 -0.63 -1.19
N PHE A 93 14.07 -0.92 -1.72
CA PHE A 93 14.67 -2.26 -1.71
C PHE A 93 15.91 -2.37 -0.80
N ASP A 94 16.27 -1.29 -0.11
CA ASP A 94 17.38 -1.25 0.84
C ASP A 94 16.97 -1.94 2.15
N SER A 95 17.88 -2.67 2.79
CA SER A 95 17.62 -3.29 4.09
C SER A 95 17.41 -2.29 5.23
N ARG A 96 17.82 -1.03 5.03
CA ARG A 96 17.56 0.13 5.90
C ARG A 96 16.32 0.91 5.47
N GLY A 97 15.57 0.41 4.49
CA GLY A 97 14.32 1.00 4.04
C GLY A 97 13.21 0.95 5.09
N PRO A 98 12.08 1.63 4.83
CA PRO A 98 10.94 1.64 5.75
C PRO A 98 10.32 0.25 5.95
N ILE A 99 10.49 -0.65 4.97
CA ILE A 99 9.91 -1.99 4.95
C ILE A 99 11.01 -3.05 5.01
N ASP A 100 11.00 -3.85 6.08
CA ASP A 100 11.76 -5.09 6.14
C ASP A 100 10.93 -6.25 5.56
N TYR A 101 11.06 -6.48 4.26
CA TYR A 101 10.35 -7.58 3.59
C TYR A 101 10.74 -8.97 4.11
N SER A 102 11.97 -9.12 4.63
CA SER A 102 12.46 -10.42 5.10
C SER A 102 11.75 -10.89 6.37
N LYS A 103 11.16 -9.95 7.13
CA LYS A 103 10.27 -10.24 8.26
C LYS A 103 8.99 -10.99 7.86
N TYR A 104 8.49 -10.76 6.64
CA TYR A 104 7.17 -11.25 6.20
C TYR A 104 7.23 -12.33 5.11
N PHE A 105 8.35 -12.39 4.37
CA PHE A 105 8.50 -13.26 3.22
C PHE A 105 9.82 -14.02 3.28
N SER A 106 9.75 -15.31 3.02
CA SER A 106 10.92 -16.21 3.03
C SER A 106 11.60 -16.34 1.67
N VAL A 107 10.92 -15.92 0.60
CA VAL A 107 11.44 -16.01 -0.76
C VAL A 107 11.39 -14.64 -1.44
N LYS A 108 12.48 -14.28 -2.13
CA LYS A 108 12.62 -13.07 -2.93
C LYS A 108 13.06 -13.46 -4.33
N LEU A 109 12.29 -13.07 -5.34
CA LEU A 109 12.56 -13.29 -6.75
C LEU A 109 12.69 -11.93 -7.45
N ILE A 110 13.85 -11.65 -8.02
CA ILE A 110 14.09 -10.43 -8.80
C ILE A 110 13.67 -10.71 -10.24
N LEU A 111 12.59 -10.10 -10.70
CA LEU A 111 12.06 -10.25 -12.06
C LEU A 111 12.64 -9.21 -13.02
N ARG A 112 12.92 -8.00 -12.51
CA ARG A 112 13.64 -6.94 -13.21
C ARG A 112 14.42 -6.12 -12.20
N GLU A 113 15.74 -6.07 -12.35
CA GLU A 113 16.62 -5.37 -11.42
C GLU A 113 16.19 -3.91 -11.20
N GLY A 114 16.10 -3.50 -9.93
CA GLY A 114 15.67 -2.17 -9.51
C GLY A 114 14.21 -1.78 -9.79
N LYS A 115 13.42 -2.63 -10.46
CA LYS A 115 12.07 -2.27 -10.96
C LYS A 115 10.96 -3.24 -10.56
N LEU A 116 11.25 -4.53 -10.47
CA LEU A 116 10.23 -5.55 -10.22
C LEU A 116 10.79 -6.69 -9.37
N VAL A 117 10.24 -6.82 -8.17
CA VAL A 117 10.59 -7.88 -7.23
C VAL A 117 9.30 -8.55 -6.78
N ARG A 118 9.32 -9.89 -6.71
CA ARG A 118 8.26 -10.69 -6.12
C ARG A 118 8.76 -11.30 -4.81
N PHE A 119 7.91 -11.26 -3.81
CA PHE A 119 8.13 -11.86 -2.51
C PHE A 119 7.06 -12.90 -2.26
N GLY A 120 7.46 -14.05 -1.73
CA GLY A 120 6.58 -15.18 -1.50
C GLY A 120 6.92 -15.92 -0.22
N ASN A 121 6.12 -16.94 0.06
CA ASN A 121 6.31 -17.84 1.18
C ASN A 121 6.33 -19.29 0.70
N LYS A 122 7.07 -20.15 1.41
CA LYS A 122 7.06 -21.59 1.15
C LYS A 122 5.69 -22.21 1.43
N GLU A 123 4.93 -21.60 2.32
CA GLU A 123 3.52 -21.93 2.61
C GLU A 123 2.63 -21.39 1.48
N LYS A 124 1.86 -22.27 0.83
CA LYS A 124 1.03 -21.94 -0.33
C LYS A 124 -0.25 -21.17 0.03
N ASP A 125 -0.50 -20.96 1.31
CA ASP A 125 -1.74 -20.40 1.85
C ASP A 125 -1.63 -18.88 2.06
N LYS A 126 -0.42 -18.33 1.92
CA LYS A 126 -0.10 -16.91 2.08
C LYS A 126 0.01 -16.23 0.73
N LEU A 127 -0.56 -15.03 0.62
CA LEU A 127 -0.46 -14.21 -0.58
C LEU A 127 1.01 -13.89 -0.93
N GLU A 128 1.27 -13.78 -2.23
CA GLU A 128 2.52 -13.23 -2.76
C GLU A 128 2.42 -11.71 -2.82
N LEU A 129 3.54 -11.04 -2.52
CA LEU A 129 3.67 -9.61 -2.72
C LEU A 129 4.50 -9.34 -3.97
N GLN A 130 3.96 -8.54 -4.88
CA GLN A 130 4.71 -7.98 -5.98
C GLN A 130 4.98 -6.50 -5.72
N VAL A 131 6.25 -6.10 -5.82
CA VAL A 131 6.69 -4.71 -5.69
C VAL A 131 7.16 -4.23 -7.05
N ARG A 132 6.49 -3.20 -7.59
CA ARG A 132 6.93 -2.50 -8.81
C ARG A 132 7.37 -1.09 -8.49
N LEU A 133 8.48 -0.67 -9.11
CA LEU A 133 9.00 0.69 -9.00
C LEU A 133 8.90 1.38 -10.36
N TYR A 134 8.09 2.45 -10.42
CA TYR A 134 8.01 3.39 -11.54
C TYR A 134 8.20 4.81 -11.00
N GLU A 135 7.29 5.74 -11.31
CA GLU A 135 7.20 7.07 -10.67
C GLU A 135 6.60 7.00 -9.26
N LEU A 136 6.09 5.84 -8.87
CA LEU A 136 5.53 5.50 -7.56
C LEU A 136 5.90 4.05 -7.23
N VAL A 137 5.79 3.67 -5.96
CA VAL A 137 5.84 2.26 -5.58
C VAL A 137 4.45 1.66 -5.69
N GLU A 138 4.36 0.52 -6.38
CA GLU A 138 3.19 -0.34 -6.41
C GLU A 138 3.48 -1.57 -5.54
N TRP A 139 2.64 -1.80 -4.55
CA TRP A 139 2.58 -3.06 -3.82
C TRP A 139 1.28 -3.77 -4.14
N SER A 140 1.38 -4.98 -4.67
CA SER A 140 0.23 -5.80 -5.01
C SER A 140 0.32 -7.12 -4.28
N TRP A 141 -0.63 -7.38 -3.37
CA TRP A 141 -0.82 -8.69 -2.76
C TRP A 141 -1.81 -9.48 -3.60
N SER A 142 -1.42 -10.68 -4.02
CA SER A 142 -2.23 -11.53 -4.87
C SER A 142 -2.04 -13.00 -4.53
N GLU A 143 -2.99 -13.83 -4.94
CA GLU A 143 -2.87 -15.28 -4.82
C GLU A 143 -1.55 -15.80 -5.40
N PRO A 144 -0.93 -16.81 -4.77
CA PRO A 144 0.32 -17.36 -5.25
C PRO A 144 0.23 -17.81 -6.71
N SER A 145 1.17 -17.34 -7.51
CA SER A 145 1.28 -17.80 -8.89
C SER A 145 1.63 -19.29 -8.88
N ARG A 146 0.77 -20.14 -9.46
CA ARG A 146 0.99 -21.61 -9.57
C ARG A 146 2.23 -21.99 -10.39
N LEU A 147 3.00 -21.02 -10.87
CA LEU A 147 4.21 -21.20 -11.64
C LEU A 147 5.44 -21.16 -10.72
N ILE A 148 5.67 -22.32 -10.08
CA ILE A 148 6.95 -22.88 -9.60
C ILE A 148 7.76 -22.05 -8.58
N PHE A 149 7.74 -22.52 -7.32
CA PHE A 149 8.90 -22.57 -6.43
C PHE A 149 9.33 -24.02 -6.26
#